data_AF-A0A975Y4W3-F1
#
_entry.id   AF-A0A975Y4W3-F1
#
_cell.length_a   1.000
_cell.length_b   1.000
_cell.length_c   1.000
_cell.angle_alpha   90.00
_cell.angle_beta   90.00
_cell.angle_gamma   90.00
#
_symmetry.space_group_name_H-M   'P 1'
#
loop_
_entity.id
_entity.type
_entity.pdbx_description
1 polymer ?
#
loop_
_entity_poly.entity_id
_entity_poly.type
_entity_poly.pdbx_seq_one_letter_code
_entity_poly.pdbx_strand_id
1 'polypeptide(L)'
;MGKLLVTLPRKSKQPYLPALENEELLVNCLQHSPINLVDIDPRLGTTCLLFWAEACHKANKQLYIRSAFSNRFLKKSNPFLRFFARIIDFCLGCGLLLWLSPIILALMFVIRRYSPEMLFISEWYVGERGKLIRGLKFYTGSEANMIPIGSWMRKYGLDNLPKLVNIIRGELSFFGYNNGQLDEAVQSSLNIQQPLVSYSGLNTSNL
;
A
#
# COMPACT_ATOMS: atom_id res chain seq x y z
N MET A 1 -5.76 2.08 24.80
CA MET A 1 -5.23 2.59 23.51
C MET A 1 -6.41 2.83 22.58
N GLY A 2 -6.62 4.06 22.10
CA GLY A 2 -7.77 4.41 21.27
C GLY A 2 -7.60 3.96 19.80
N LYS A 3 -8.72 3.62 19.16
CA LYS A 3 -8.82 3.27 17.73
C LYS A 3 -9.86 4.16 17.06
N LEU A 4 -9.49 4.77 15.93
CA LEU A 4 -10.42 5.52 15.08
C LEU A 4 -10.90 4.64 13.94
N LEU A 5 -12.21 4.60 13.72
CA LEU A 5 -12.84 3.86 12.63
C LEU A 5 -13.38 4.86 11.62
N VAL A 6 -12.91 4.76 10.38
CA VAL A 6 -13.42 5.56 9.26
C VAL A 6 -14.21 4.62 8.35
N THR A 7 -15.52 4.78 8.34
CA THR A 7 -16.42 3.97 7.54
C THR A 7 -17.27 4.87 6.66
N LEU A 8 -17.85 4.30 5.61
CA LEU A 8 -18.88 4.99 4.83
C LEU A 8 -19.98 5.57 5.74
N PRO A 9 -20.51 6.76 5.43
CA PRO A 9 -21.63 7.32 6.16
C PRO A 9 -22.80 6.34 6.11
N ARG A 10 -23.21 5.81 7.26
CA ARG A 10 -24.58 5.29 7.41
C ARG A 10 -25.53 6.49 7.35
N LYS A 11 -26.83 6.26 7.08
CA LYS A 11 -27.93 7.24 6.92
C LYS A 11 -28.05 8.35 8.02
N SER A 12 -27.14 8.46 8.98
CA SER A 12 -26.99 9.57 9.92
C SER A 12 -26.34 10.79 9.25
N LYS A 13 -26.87 11.99 9.54
CA LYS A 13 -26.22 13.26 9.17
C LYS A 13 -24.82 13.31 9.78
N GLN A 14 -23.78 13.35 8.93
CA GLN A 14 -22.43 13.60 9.40
C GLN A 14 -22.33 15.06 9.87
N PRO A 15 -21.76 15.35 11.05
CA PRO A 15 -21.40 16.72 11.39
C PRO A 15 -20.37 17.23 10.38
N TYR A 16 -20.46 18.50 10.00
CA TYR A 16 -19.48 19.13 9.12
C TYR A 16 -18.10 19.10 9.81
N LEU A 17 -17.15 18.38 9.22
CA LEU A 17 -15.77 18.31 9.69
C LEU A 17 -14.86 18.99 8.65
N PRO A 18 -14.41 20.22 8.89
CA PRO A 18 -13.48 20.91 7.99
C PRO A 18 -12.13 20.18 7.86
N ALA A 19 -11.79 19.34 8.85
CA ALA A 19 -10.62 18.47 8.80
C ALA A 19 -10.66 17.43 7.65
N LEU A 20 -11.84 17.09 7.12
CA LEU A 20 -11.93 16.18 5.96
C LEU A 20 -11.67 16.89 4.63
N GLU A 21 -11.65 18.22 4.63
CA GLU A 21 -11.43 19.04 3.43
C GLU A 21 -9.99 19.56 3.35
N ASN A 22 -9.29 19.64 4.49
CA ASN A 22 -7.90 20.10 4.56
C ASN A 22 -7.02 19.09 5.29
N GLU A 23 -6.01 18.58 4.59
CA GLU A 23 -5.03 17.62 5.10
C GLU A 23 -4.32 18.13 6.36
N GLU A 24 -3.95 19.40 6.41
CA GLU A 24 -3.21 19.97 7.54
C GLU A 24 -4.06 20.01 8.82
N LEU A 25 -5.35 20.31 8.67
CA LEU A 25 -6.29 20.27 9.79
C LEU A 25 -6.47 18.83 10.29
N LEU A 26 -6.54 17.85 9.39
CA LEU A 26 -6.60 16.43 9.77
C LEU A 26 -5.33 16.00 10.51
N VAL A 27 -4.16 16.34 10.00
CA VAL A 27 -2.87 16.04 10.62
C VAL A 27 -2.82 16.63 12.02
N ASN A 28 -3.19 17.90 12.18
CA ASN A 28 -3.21 18.57 13.48
C ASN A 28 -4.16 17.87 14.47
N CYS A 29 -5.36 17.48 14.02
CA CYS A 29 -6.30 16.70 14.83
C CYS A 29 -5.72 15.35 15.26
N LEU A 30 -5.07 14.64 14.34
CA LEU A 30 -4.50 13.32 14.60
C LEU A 30 -3.32 13.41 15.57
N GLN A 31 -2.46 14.43 15.45
CA GLN A 31 -1.32 14.63 16.34
C GLN A 31 -1.75 14.83 17.80
N HIS A 32 -2.80 15.60 18.04
CA HIS A 32 -3.34 15.86 19.38
C HIS A 32 -4.27 14.76 19.90
N SER A 33 -4.60 13.78 19.06
CA SER A 33 -5.49 12.68 19.44
C SER A 33 -4.73 11.54 20.12
N PRO A 34 -5.27 10.95 21.21
CA PRO A 34 -4.67 9.83 21.93
C PRO A 34 -4.79 8.49 21.19
N ILE A 35 -5.36 8.48 19.97
CA ILE A 35 -5.44 7.29 19.13
C ILE A 35 -4.07 6.94 18.57
N ASN A 36 -3.76 5.65 18.45
CA ASN A 36 -2.52 5.18 17.81
C ASN A 36 -2.79 4.49 16.47
N LEU A 37 -4.04 4.10 16.25
CA LEU A 37 -4.47 3.30 15.12
C LEU A 37 -5.72 3.88 14.48
N VAL A 38 -5.70 3.99 13.16
CA VAL A 38 -6.83 4.33 12.31
C VAL A 38 -7.14 3.11 11.43
N ASP A 39 -8.41 2.73 11.32
CA ASP A 39 -8.87 1.62 10.49
C ASP A 39 -9.94 2.12 9.52
N ILE A 40 -9.65 2.02 8.22
CA ILE A 40 -10.42 2.65 7.14
C ILE A 40 -11.08 1.58 6.27
N ASP A 41 -12.34 1.82 5.94
CA ASP A 41 -13.11 0.99 5.02
C ASP A 41 -12.61 1.18 3.56
N PRO A 42 -12.18 0.12 2.86
CA PRO A 42 -11.69 0.22 1.49
C PRO A 42 -12.74 0.77 0.49
N ARG A 43 -14.03 0.72 0.85
CA ARG A 43 -15.13 1.22 0.02
C ARG A 43 -15.19 2.75 -0.09
N LEU A 44 -14.41 3.47 0.71
CA LEU A 44 -14.29 4.93 0.62
C LEU A 44 -13.55 5.39 -0.64
N GLY A 45 -12.95 4.46 -1.38
CA GLY A 45 -12.21 4.74 -2.60
C GLY A 45 -10.75 5.12 -2.34
N THR A 46 -9.94 4.98 -3.39
CA THR A 46 -8.49 5.16 -3.34
C THR A 46 -8.08 6.58 -2.90
N THR A 47 -8.73 7.61 -3.41
CA THR A 47 -8.38 9.02 -3.11
C THR A 47 -8.52 9.33 -1.62
N CYS A 48 -9.61 8.86 -1.00
CA CYS A 48 -9.84 9.04 0.44
C CYS A 48 -8.80 8.24 1.25
N LEU A 49 -8.51 7.00 0.85
CA LEU A 49 -7.48 6.18 1.50
C LEU A 49 -6.10 6.83 1.43
N LEU A 50 -5.72 7.39 0.27
CA LEU A 50 -4.45 8.08 0.09
C LEU A 50 -4.37 9.35 0.95
N PHE A 51 -5.43 10.16 0.97
CA PHE A 51 -5.52 11.35 1.81
C PHE A 51 -5.32 11.02 3.29
N TRP A 52 -6.02 10.00 3.79
CA TRP A 52 -5.87 9.55 5.17
C TRP A 52 -4.52 8.89 5.44
N ALA A 53 -3.95 8.18 4.47
CA ALA A 53 -2.63 7.56 4.59
C ALA A 53 -1.54 8.61 4.78
N GLU A 54 -1.58 9.67 3.97
CA GLU A 54 -0.62 10.78 4.09
C GLU A 54 -0.80 11.54 5.41
N ALA A 55 -2.05 11.85 5.78
CA ALA A 55 -2.34 12.52 7.05
C ALA A 55 -1.90 11.69 8.27
N CYS A 56 -2.18 10.39 8.28
CA CYS A 56 -1.72 9.49 9.34
C CYS A 56 -0.20 9.39 9.38
N HIS A 57 0.47 9.34 8.22
CA HIS A 57 1.91 9.30 8.13
C HIS A 57 2.56 10.55 8.75
N LYS A 58 2.08 11.74 8.37
CA LYS A 58 2.54 13.03 8.92
C LYS A 58 2.26 13.17 10.42
N ALA A 59 1.18 12.55 10.90
CA ALA A 59 0.84 12.50 12.33
C ALA A 59 1.52 11.33 13.09
N ASN A 60 2.37 10.54 12.43
CA ASN A 60 3.01 9.34 12.97
C ASN A 60 2.02 8.33 13.59
N LYS A 61 0.86 8.15 12.94
CA LYS A 61 -0.20 7.21 13.32
C LYS A 61 -0.23 6.02 12.37
N GLN A 62 -0.59 4.85 12.89
CA GLN A 62 -0.67 3.64 12.07
C GLN A 62 -2.03 3.54 11.41
N LEU A 63 -2.03 3.30 10.10
CA LEU A 63 -3.24 3.15 9.31
C LEU A 63 -3.41 1.71 8.82
N TYR A 64 -4.62 1.18 8.97
CA TYR A 64 -5.02 -0.15 8.56
C TYR A 64 -6.23 -0.09 7.64
N ILE A 65 -6.32 -1.04 6.71
CA ILE A 65 -7.50 -1.26 5.88
C ILE A 65 -8.36 -2.36 6.49
N ARG A 66 -9.66 -2.10 6.57
CA ARG A 66 -10.63 -2.99 7.18
C ARG A 66 -10.87 -4.24 6.34
N SER A 67 -10.12 -5.29 6.63
CA SER A 67 -10.40 -6.73 6.69
C SER A 67 -11.35 -7.44 5.68
N ALA A 68 -11.93 -6.83 4.64
CA ALA A 68 -12.49 -7.63 3.54
C ALA A 68 -11.37 -8.42 2.80
N PHE A 69 -10.11 -7.96 2.95
CA PHE A 69 -8.89 -8.55 2.40
C PHE A 69 -8.31 -9.69 3.27
N SER A 70 -8.63 -9.68 4.58
CA SER A 70 -7.99 -10.48 5.63
C SER A 70 -7.99 -12.00 5.35
N ASN A 71 -9.10 -12.55 4.85
CA ASN A 71 -9.24 -14.01 4.73
C ASN A 71 -8.35 -14.66 3.65
N ARG A 72 -7.90 -13.91 2.62
CA ARG A 72 -6.97 -14.45 1.61
C ARG A 72 -5.49 -14.31 1.99
N PHE A 73 -5.16 -13.29 2.78
CA PHE A 73 -3.78 -12.93 3.12
C PHE A 73 -3.35 -13.39 4.51
N LEU A 74 -4.31 -13.71 5.38
CA LEU A 74 -4.06 -14.34 6.68
C LEU A 74 -4.21 -15.86 6.58
N LYS A 75 -3.35 -16.53 5.81
CA LYS A 75 -3.11 -17.94 6.10
C LYS A 75 -2.53 -18.00 7.51
N LYS A 76 -3.17 -18.74 8.42
CA LYS A 76 -2.70 -18.98 9.79
C LYS A 76 -1.41 -19.81 9.72
N SER A 77 -0.31 -19.14 9.41
CA SER A 77 1.03 -19.73 9.35
C SER A 77 1.63 -19.78 10.75
N ASN A 78 2.29 -20.89 11.05
CA ASN A 78 2.98 -21.11 12.32
C ASN A 78 3.94 -19.94 12.61
N PRO A 79 3.99 -19.42 13.84
CA PRO A 79 4.84 -18.28 14.19
C PRO A 79 6.32 -18.55 13.87
N PHE A 80 6.75 -19.80 14.04
CA PHE A 80 8.08 -20.26 13.68
C PHE A 80 8.34 -20.14 12.17
N LEU A 81 7.45 -20.67 11.31
CA LEU A 81 7.60 -20.55 9.85
C LEU A 81 7.64 -19.09 9.38
N ARG A 82 6.86 -18.22 10.00
CA ARG A 82 6.92 -16.77 9.73
C ARG A 82 8.28 -16.19 10.10
N PHE A 83 8.82 -16.54 11.25
CA PHE A 83 10.13 -16.08 11.70
C PHE A 83 11.24 -16.50 10.73
N PHE A 84 11.26 -17.76 10.29
CA PHE A 84 12.21 -18.23 9.29
C PHE A 84 12.04 -17.53 7.94
N ALA A 85 10.79 -17.34 7.48
CA ALA A 85 10.53 -16.59 6.27
C ALA A 85 11.07 -15.15 6.33
N ARG A 86 10.94 -14.48 7.49
CA ARG A 86 11.51 -13.14 7.71
C ARG A 86 13.03 -13.13 7.68
N ILE A 87 13.70 -14.14 8.23
CA ILE A 87 15.17 -14.28 8.15
C ILE A 87 15.59 -14.48 6.70
N ILE A 88 14.89 -15.35 5.97
CA ILE A 88 15.19 -15.61 4.55
C ILE A 88 15.01 -14.34 3.72
N ASP A 89 13.88 -13.63 3.89
CA ASP A 89 13.63 -12.35 3.22
C ASP A 89 14.74 -11.32 3.52
N PHE A 90 15.19 -11.24 4.77
CA PHE A 90 16.28 -10.35 5.17
C PHE A 90 17.61 -10.73 4.51
N CYS A 91 18.00 -12.01 4.56
CA CYS A 91 19.25 -12.50 3.95
C CYS A 91 19.25 -12.30 2.42
N LEU A 92 18.14 -12.65 1.76
CA LEU A 92 17.97 -12.45 0.32
C LEU A 92 17.95 -10.97 -0.05
N GLY A 93 17.27 -10.14 0.74
CA GLY A 93 17.23 -8.69 0.54
C GLY A 93 18.61 -8.07 0.62
N CYS A 94 19.37 -8.40 1.67
CA CYS A 94 20.74 -7.93 1.84
C CYS A 94 21.66 -8.45 0.73
N GLY A 95 21.60 -9.75 0.39
CA GLY A 95 22.44 -10.34 -0.66
C GLY A 95 22.16 -9.74 -2.03
N LEU A 96 20.88 -9.57 -2.39
CA LEU A 96 20.46 -8.99 -3.66
C LEU A 96 20.80 -7.49 -3.72
N LEU A 97 20.64 -6.76 -2.62
CA LEU A 97 21.01 -5.33 -2.55
C LEU A 97 22.52 -5.15 -2.76
N LEU A 98 23.36 -5.98 -2.15
CA LEU A 98 24.81 -5.94 -2.34
C LEU A 98 25.20 -6.27 -3.78
N TRP A 99 24.60 -7.32 -4.36
CA TRP A 99 24.89 -7.74 -5.72
C TRP A 99 24.42 -6.74 -6.78
N LEU A 100 23.25 -6.13 -6.59
CA LEU A 100 22.69 -5.11 -7.50
C LEU A 100 23.16 -3.69 -7.18
N SER A 101 23.96 -3.49 -6.14
CA SER A 101 24.48 -2.17 -5.75
C SER A 101 25.12 -1.37 -6.89
N PRO A 102 25.97 -1.93 -7.79
CA PRO A 102 26.51 -1.15 -8.91
C PRO A 102 25.43 -0.68 -9.88
N ILE A 103 24.40 -1.50 -10.12
CA ILE A 103 23.28 -1.18 -11.01
C ILE A 103 22.41 -0.08 -10.39
N ILE A 104 22.09 -0.20 -9.10
CA ILE A 104 21.33 0.80 -8.36
C ILE A 104 22.03 2.16 -8.41
N LEU A 105 23.35 2.20 -8.18
CA LEU A 105 24.13 3.44 -8.26
C LEU A 105 24.20 4.01 -9.68
N ALA A 106 24.36 3.16 -10.70
CA ALA A 106 24.35 3.58 -12.09
C ALA A 106 22.99 4.20 -12.48
N LEU A 107 21.88 3.56 -12.11
CA LEU A 107 20.53 4.08 -12.34
C LEU A 107 20.30 5.39 -11.59
N MET A 108 20.73 5.50 -10.33
CA MET A 108 20.68 6.74 -9.57
C MET A 108 21.41 7.88 -10.28
N PHE A 109 22.60 7.61 -10.80
CA PHE A 109 23.38 8.61 -11.54
C PHE A 109 22.65 9.07 -12.81
N VAL A 110 22.13 8.11 -13.60
CA VAL A 110 21.37 8.42 -14.82
C VAL A 110 20.13 9.26 -14.50
N ILE A 111 19.30 8.83 -13.54
CA ILE A 111 18.08 9.56 -13.14
C ILE A 111 18.44 10.97 -12.68
N ARG A 112 19.50 11.13 -11.89
CA ARG A 112 19.93 12.44 -11.37
C ARG A 112 20.31 13.43 -12.48
N ARG A 113 20.70 12.96 -13.67
CA ARG A 113 20.97 13.82 -14.83
C ARG A 113 19.70 14.38 -15.46
N TYR A 114 18.58 13.67 -15.38
CA TYR A 114 17.30 14.09 -15.96
C TYR A 114 16.38 14.77 -14.94
N SER A 115 16.35 14.28 -13.70
CA SER A 115 15.49 14.75 -12.62
C SER A 115 16.32 14.98 -11.35
N PRO A 116 16.98 16.15 -11.21
CA PRO A 116 17.84 16.41 -10.06
C PRO A 116 17.08 16.52 -8.74
N GLU A 117 15.79 16.87 -8.79
CA GLU A 117 14.93 17.11 -7.63
C GLU A 117 14.36 15.81 -7.02
N MET A 118 14.02 14.83 -7.86
CA MET A 118 13.30 13.62 -7.45
C MET A 118 14.02 12.37 -7.92
N LEU A 119 14.71 11.68 -7.00
CA LEU A 119 15.34 10.38 -7.27
C LEU A 119 14.41 9.21 -6.94
N PHE A 120 13.63 9.37 -5.87
CA PHE A 120 12.73 8.34 -5.40
C PHE A 120 11.31 8.89 -5.30
N ILE A 121 10.36 8.04 -5.64
CA ILE A 121 8.95 8.26 -5.38
C ILE A 121 8.49 7.24 -4.36
N SER A 122 7.42 7.57 -3.65
CA SER A 122 6.85 6.68 -2.67
C SER A 122 5.42 6.37 -3.01
N GLU A 123 5.06 5.11 -2.84
CA GLU A 123 3.72 4.63 -3.11
C GLU A 123 3.22 3.81 -1.92
N TRP A 124 1.90 3.75 -1.79
CA TRP A 124 1.24 3.03 -0.71
C TRP A 124 0.96 1.58 -1.10
N TYR A 125 1.30 0.66 -0.19
CA TYR A 125 1.11 -0.78 -0.30
C TYR A 125 0.33 -1.31 0.89
N VAL A 126 -0.44 -2.37 0.66
CA VAL A 126 -1.19 -3.05 1.71
C VAL A 126 -0.37 -4.22 2.27
N GLY A 127 0.31 -3.99 3.38
CA GLY A 127 1.15 -4.98 4.05
C GLY A 127 0.37 -6.00 4.90
N GLU A 128 1.11 -6.74 5.74
CA GLU A 128 0.54 -7.79 6.57
C GLU A 128 -0.56 -7.26 7.49
N ARG A 129 -1.67 -8.01 7.61
CA ARG A 129 -2.86 -7.65 8.41
C ARG A 129 -3.54 -6.34 7.96
N GLY A 130 -3.34 -5.93 6.71
CA GLY A 130 -3.95 -4.74 6.14
C GLY A 130 -3.28 -3.44 6.57
N LYS A 131 -2.10 -3.49 7.19
CA LYS A 131 -1.34 -2.29 7.55
C LYS A 131 -0.88 -1.57 6.28
N LEU A 132 -1.10 -0.26 6.18
CA LEU A 132 -0.57 0.53 5.08
C LEU A 132 0.90 0.87 5.29
N ILE A 133 1.68 0.66 4.24
CA ILE A 133 3.14 0.75 4.23
C ILE A 133 3.57 1.54 2.99
N ARG A 134 4.63 2.35 3.14
CA ARG A 134 5.19 3.18 2.07
C ARG A 134 6.37 2.48 1.41
N GLY A 135 6.20 2.06 0.16
CA GLY A 135 7.24 1.43 -0.64
C GLY A 135 8.02 2.45 -1.47
N LEU A 136 9.33 2.28 -1.55
CA LEU A 136 10.23 3.18 -2.29
C LEU A 136 10.43 2.72 -3.74
N LYS A 137 10.29 3.61 -4.71
CA LYS A 137 10.60 3.35 -6.12
C LYS A 137 11.53 4.42 -6.67
N PHE A 138 12.24 4.11 -7.75
CA PHE A 138 12.92 5.13 -8.52
C PHE A 138 11.91 6.02 -9.25
N TYR A 139 12.24 7.30 -9.35
CA TYR A 139 11.49 8.22 -10.19
C TYR A 139 11.78 7.94 -11.66
N THR A 140 10.74 7.67 -12.45
CA THR A 140 10.86 7.40 -13.89
C THR A 140 10.24 8.51 -14.75
N GLY A 141 9.79 9.61 -14.15
CA GLY A 141 9.00 10.65 -14.82
C GLY A 141 7.49 10.43 -14.72
N SER A 142 6.73 11.46 -15.10
CA SER A 142 5.27 11.41 -15.29
C SER A 142 4.92 10.98 -16.71
N GLU A 143 3.63 10.80 -17.02
CA GLU A 143 3.19 10.50 -18.38
C GLU A 143 3.55 11.62 -19.37
N ALA A 144 3.50 12.88 -18.91
CA ALA A 144 3.85 14.04 -19.73
C ALA A 144 5.37 14.23 -19.88
N ASN A 145 6.14 13.90 -18.83
CA ASN A 145 7.59 14.10 -18.79
C ASN A 145 8.28 12.82 -18.32
N MET A 146 8.37 11.83 -19.21
CA MET A 146 9.05 10.57 -18.93
C MET A 146 10.56 10.71 -19.11
N ILE A 147 11.34 10.13 -18.20
CA ILE A 147 12.80 10.02 -18.38
C ILE A 147 13.05 9.05 -19.56
N PRO A 148 14.03 9.28 -20.45
CA PRO A 148 14.28 8.42 -21.60
C PRO A 148 14.45 6.93 -21.25
N ILE A 149 15.10 6.62 -20.14
CA ILE A 149 15.27 5.24 -19.63
C ILE A 149 14.08 4.77 -18.77
N GLY A 150 13.15 5.66 -18.41
CA GLY A 150 12.05 5.40 -17.51
C GLY A 150 11.10 4.30 -18.01
N SER A 151 10.78 4.28 -19.30
CA SER A 151 9.93 3.23 -19.90
C SER A 151 10.59 1.86 -19.80
N TRP A 152 11.89 1.79 -20.09
CA TRP A 152 12.69 0.57 -19.94
C TRP A 152 12.74 0.12 -18.48
N MET A 153 13.01 1.03 -17.54
CA MET A 153 13.02 0.71 -16.12
C MET A 153 11.70 0.10 -15.64
N ARG A 154 10.55 0.68 -16.04
CA ARG A 154 9.22 0.13 -15.73
C ARG A 154 9.00 -1.24 -16.35
N LYS A 155 9.38 -1.41 -17.63
CA LYS A 155 9.23 -2.67 -18.37
C LYS A 155 9.99 -3.84 -17.71
N TYR A 156 11.19 -3.58 -17.20
CA TYR A 156 12.02 -4.58 -16.54
C TYR A 156 11.88 -4.55 -15.00
N GLY A 157 10.99 -3.72 -14.45
CA GLY A 157 10.75 -3.60 -13.01
C GLY A 157 11.92 -3.03 -12.20
N LEU A 158 12.91 -2.42 -12.86
CA LEU A 158 14.11 -1.86 -12.21
C LEU A 158 13.81 -0.63 -11.36
N ASP A 159 12.67 0.02 -11.61
CA ASP A 159 12.14 1.08 -10.75
C ASP A 159 11.83 0.61 -9.33
N ASN A 160 11.61 -0.71 -9.14
CA ASN A 160 11.30 -1.30 -7.84
C ASN A 160 12.53 -1.70 -7.02
N LEU A 161 13.75 -1.59 -7.56
CA LEU A 161 14.96 -1.95 -6.82
C LEU A 161 15.10 -1.24 -5.45
N PRO A 162 14.71 0.04 -5.29
CA PRO A 162 14.76 0.69 -3.97
C PRO A 162 13.84 0.03 -2.92
N LYS A 163 12.80 -0.72 -3.33
CA LYS A 163 11.93 -1.47 -2.41
C LYS A 163 12.67 -2.56 -1.65
N LEU A 164 13.84 -3.00 -2.10
CA LEU A 164 14.67 -3.97 -1.36
C LEU A 164 14.96 -3.47 0.06
N VAL A 165 15.09 -2.15 0.24
CA VAL A 165 15.26 -1.54 1.57
C VAL A 165 14.03 -1.79 2.45
N ASN A 166 12.81 -1.72 1.93
CA ASN A 166 11.60 -2.02 2.68
C ASN A 166 11.54 -3.51 3.09
N ILE A 167 12.06 -4.41 2.26
CA ILE A 167 12.12 -5.83 2.59
C ILE A 167 13.13 -6.07 3.73
N ILE A 168 14.30 -5.46 3.66
CA ILE A 168 15.33 -5.54 4.73
C ILE A 168 14.80 -4.94 6.04
N ARG A 169 13.98 -3.87 5.99
CA ARG A 169 13.30 -3.30 7.16
C ARG A 169 12.18 -4.18 7.71
N GLY A 170 11.82 -5.27 7.03
CA GLY A 170 10.73 -6.16 7.40
C GLY A 170 9.33 -5.57 7.15
N GLU A 171 9.24 -4.48 6.38
CA GLU A 171 7.97 -3.86 6.02
C GLU A 171 7.27 -4.64 4.90
N LEU A 172 8.05 -5.13 3.92
CA LEU A 172 7.59 -5.98 2.82
C LEU A 172 8.26 -7.36 2.88
N SER A 173 7.84 -8.27 2.01
CA SER A 173 8.40 -9.64 1.88
C SER A 173 8.55 -9.99 0.40
N PHE A 174 9.55 -10.79 0.00
CA PHE A 174 9.69 -11.23 -1.39
C PHE A 174 8.60 -12.22 -1.79
N PHE A 175 8.33 -13.17 -0.90
CA PHE A 175 7.42 -14.31 -1.14
C PHE A 175 6.06 -14.11 -0.45
N GLY A 176 5.85 -12.98 0.21
CA GLY A 176 4.59 -12.63 0.84
C GLY A 176 3.54 -12.26 -0.20
N TYR A 177 2.35 -12.85 -0.08
CA TYR A 177 1.17 -12.50 -0.88
C TYR A 177 0.69 -11.04 -0.69
N ASN A 178 1.31 -10.24 0.19
CA ASN A 178 0.75 -9.00 0.74
C ASN A 178 1.46 -7.75 0.22
N ASN A 179 1.81 -7.68 -1.06
CA ASN A 179 2.42 -6.50 -1.67
C ASN A 179 1.53 -5.88 -2.74
N GLY A 180 0.21 -6.09 -2.66
CA GLY A 180 -0.74 -5.45 -3.56
C GLY A 180 -0.62 -3.94 -3.43
N GLN A 181 -0.47 -3.25 -4.56
CA GLN A 181 -0.54 -1.79 -4.58
C GLN A 181 -1.91 -1.38 -4.03
N LEU A 182 -1.99 -0.24 -3.33
CA LEU A 182 -3.24 0.21 -2.72
C LEU A 182 -4.41 0.20 -3.72
N ASP A 183 -4.17 0.69 -4.93
CA ASP A 183 -5.17 0.79 -6.00
C ASP A 183 -5.70 -0.57 -6.43
N GLU A 184 -4.79 -1.53 -6.66
CA GLU A 184 -5.14 -2.92 -7.00
C GLU A 184 -5.91 -3.61 -5.86
N ALA A 185 -5.52 -3.35 -4.61
CA ALA A 185 -6.18 -3.90 -3.44
C ALA A 185 -7.61 -3.34 -3.29
N VAL A 186 -7.80 -2.04 -3.52
CA VAL A 186 -9.10 -1.38 -3.50
C VAL A 186 -9.98 -1.91 -4.64
N GLN A 187 -9.48 -1.95 -5.87
CA GLN A 187 -10.22 -2.48 -7.02
C GLN A 187 -10.64 -3.94 -6.81
N SER A 188 -9.72 -4.78 -6.34
CA SER A 188 -10.03 -6.17 -6.00
C SER A 188 -11.12 -6.28 -4.93
N SER A 189 -11.09 -5.41 -3.91
CA SER A 189 -12.10 -5.40 -2.84
C SER A 189 -13.49 -4.96 -3.31
N LEU A 190 -13.55 -4.03 -4.28
CA LEU A 190 -14.80 -3.58 -4.89
C LEU A 190 -15.38 -4.65 -5.82
N ASN A 191 -14.52 -5.35 -6.58
CA ASN A 191 -14.94 -6.37 -7.54
C ASN A 191 -15.50 -7.63 -6.84
N ILE A 192 -14.95 -8.01 -5.68
CA ILE A 192 -15.43 -9.16 -4.88
C ILE A 192 -16.82 -8.91 -4.25
N GLN A 193 -17.26 -7.65 -4.17
CA GLN A 193 -18.53 -7.27 -3.56
C GLN A 193 -19.61 -6.92 -4.59
N GLN A 194 -19.33 -7.02 -5.89
CA GLN A 194 -20.40 -7.28 -6.84
C GLN A 194 -21.00 -8.63 -6.44
N PRO A 195 -22.28 -8.68 -6.04
CA PRO A 195 -22.84 -9.91 -5.52
C PRO A 195 -22.77 -10.95 -6.63
N LEU A 196 -22.43 -12.19 -6.27
CA LEU A 196 -22.72 -13.39 -7.06
C LEU A 196 -24.24 -13.46 -7.27
N VAL A 197 -24.77 -12.63 -8.17
CA VAL A 197 -26.14 -12.65 -8.67
C VAL A 197 -26.01 -13.02 -10.15
N SER A 198 -26.68 -14.10 -10.54
CA SER A 198 -26.48 -14.93 -11.74
C SER A 198 -25.29 -15.90 -11.60
N TYR A 199 -25.43 -17.22 -11.51
CA TYR A 199 -26.41 -18.13 -12.11
C TYR A 199 -26.77 -19.26 -11.12
N SER A 200 -27.95 -19.20 -10.51
CA SER A 200 -28.63 -20.39 -9.98
C SER A 200 -30.12 -20.21 -10.23
N GLY A 201 -30.47 -20.33 -11.51
CA GLY A 201 -31.81 -20.12 -12.02
C GLY A 201 -31.95 -20.79 -13.37
N LEU A 202 -31.64 -22.08 -13.46
CA LEU A 202 -32.11 -22.96 -14.52
C LEU A 202 -32.47 -24.34 -13.93
N ASN A 203 -33.76 -24.65 -14.08
CA ASN A 203 -34.39 -25.98 -14.17
C ASN A 203 -34.70 -26.74 -12.88
N THR A 204 -35.89 -26.46 -12.34
CA THR A 204 -36.85 -27.53 -12.04
C THR A 204 -38.19 -27.21 -12.72
N SER A 205 -38.28 -27.50 -14.01
CA SER A 205 -39.56 -27.71 -14.68
C SER A 205 -39.98 -29.16 -14.43
N ASN A 206 -40.86 -29.36 -13.45
CA ASN A 206 -41.74 -30.51 -13.38
C ASN A 206 -43.07 -30.11 -13.98
N LEU A 207 -43.40 -30.76 -15.10
CA LEU A 207 -44.68 -31.04 -15.77
C LEU A 207 -44.56 -30.85 -17.29
#